data_AF-A0A163MA77-F1
#
_entry.id   AF-A0A163MA77-F1
#
_cell.length_a   1.000
_cell.length_b   1.000
_cell.length_c   1.000
_cell.angle_alpha   90.00
_cell.angle_beta   90.00
_cell.angle_gamma   90.00
#
_symmetry.space_group_name_H-M   'P 1'
#
loop_
_entity.id
_entity.type
_entity.pdbx_description
1 polymer ?
#
loop_
_entity_poly.entity_id
_entity_poly.type
_entity_poly.pdbx_seq_one_letter_code
_entity_poly.pdbx_strand_id
1 'polypeptide(L)'
;MTFDRNESPSPPSIGSTIGRLSIEEENVPKVMDLNDKIDPMDPLHWPGRKKYLNFTLVSAISFMGYFSSAIYLPATEQIRAYFDTDLTIINISIAFFVFFLGVAPLFFAPLSERIGRRWIYIGGTLLFTVFTILCGTSTNLGAFMAFRLLQGIFASVGMALGGGSCSDMFEAHERGAAVSIYMFGTILGPAVAPISGGYIAKYLGWRWIFYIKTILGGVLCVLSYFFLQETLYRPHLTAAAPKTMWQKIRFNPLSTLGLLLRPEIGLICVGVSTSFGWFYLLVTMLPATFNSLYGFSSDTIGIMYLAGGIGNTSGAIVAGLISDRLYQWQIKRNGNVPVIEYRLTPIYFGVPFVVVGALLYGWSLHFRLNFFVPLAGYLLYTFGTMMTITLGNTYLVESFLSRSASVVSVNNCLRNIFAMFFSSMAVIIRNGLGDHWTYTIAAITCLVLYLPTFLVQRYGAKWRAVGSL
;
A
#
# COMPACT_ATOMS: atom_id res chain seq x y z
N MET A 1 -42.55 -8.77 82.17
CA MET A 1 -42.13 -7.52 82.84
C MET A 1 -40.86 -7.04 82.19
N THR A 2 -40.93 -5.80 81.73
CA THR A 2 -40.01 -4.84 81.09
C THR A 2 -38.51 -4.88 81.41
N PHE A 3 -37.78 -4.16 80.52
CA PHE A 3 -36.48 -3.43 80.61
C PHE A 3 -35.32 -4.07 79.82
N ASP A 4 -34.48 -3.35 79.06
CA ASP A 4 -34.54 -2.06 78.33
C ASP A 4 -33.28 -1.98 77.43
N ARG A 5 -33.25 -1.03 76.49
CA ARG A 5 -32.12 -0.73 75.56
C ARG A 5 -30.93 -0.03 76.27
N ASN A 6 -29.70 -0.22 75.74
CA ASN A 6 -28.67 0.82 75.45
C ASN A 6 -27.34 0.16 74.98
N GLU A 7 -26.93 0.41 73.73
CA GLU A 7 -25.85 1.34 73.29
C GLU A 7 -24.44 0.69 73.25
N SER A 8 -23.86 0.73 72.05
CA SER A 8 -22.53 0.22 71.67
C SER A 8 -21.43 1.28 71.87
N PRO A 9 -20.21 0.93 72.33
CA PRO A 9 -19.09 1.86 72.34
C PRO A 9 -18.23 1.76 71.06
N SER A 10 -17.85 2.91 70.51
CA SER A 10 -16.91 3.10 69.40
C SER A 10 -15.44 3.17 69.86
N PRO A 11 -14.46 2.69 69.09
CA PRO A 11 -13.03 2.96 69.32
C PRO A 11 -12.48 4.11 68.44
N PRO A 12 -11.28 4.66 68.74
CA PRO A 12 -11.00 6.09 68.70
C PRO A 12 -10.35 6.62 67.42
N SER A 13 -10.43 7.94 67.27
CA SER A 13 -9.83 8.77 66.22
C SER A 13 -8.29 8.85 66.31
N ILE A 14 -7.59 8.48 65.23
CA ILE A 14 -6.20 8.85 64.99
C ILE A 14 -6.18 9.88 63.86
N GLY A 15 -5.95 11.13 64.24
CA GLY A 15 -5.71 12.23 63.31
C GLY A 15 -4.22 12.43 63.04
N SER A 16 -3.96 12.90 61.81
CA SER A 16 -2.81 13.67 61.34
C SER A 16 -1.42 13.03 61.39
N THR A 17 -0.93 12.60 60.22
CA THR A 17 0.30 13.12 59.57
C THR A 17 0.52 12.38 58.25
N ILE A 18 -0.15 12.79 57.16
CA ILE A 18 0.33 12.57 55.78
C ILE A 18 -0.06 13.83 55.00
N GLY A 19 0.95 14.48 54.40
CA GLY A 19 0.80 15.75 53.69
C GLY A 19 -0.18 15.67 52.54
N ARG A 20 -0.98 16.73 52.40
CA ARG A 20 -1.77 17.02 51.20
C ARG A 20 -0.82 17.21 50.02
N LEU A 21 -0.66 16.17 49.20
CA LEU A 21 -0.38 16.36 47.78
C LEU A 21 -1.72 16.69 47.12
N SER A 22 -1.91 17.97 46.82
CA SER A 22 -2.95 18.45 45.94
C SER A 22 -2.77 17.80 44.57
N ILE A 23 -3.55 16.77 44.30
CA ILE A 23 -3.78 16.28 42.94
C ILE A 23 -4.54 17.42 42.25
N GLU A 24 -3.85 18.17 41.38
CA GLU A 24 -4.53 18.99 40.38
C GLU A 24 -5.44 18.04 39.60
N GLU A 25 -6.75 18.31 39.63
CA GLU A 25 -7.72 17.70 38.72
C GLU A 25 -7.34 18.09 37.28
N GLU A 26 -6.46 17.28 36.69
CA GLU A 26 -6.12 17.34 35.28
C GLU A 26 -7.37 16.94 34.48
N ASN A 27 -8.07 17.94 33.95
CA ASN A 27 -9.06 17.91 32.87
C ASN A 27 -9.60 16.50 32.53
N VAL A 28 -10.55 16.02 33.32
CA VAL A 28 -11.46 14.95 32.87
C VAL A 28 -12.23 15.53 31.68
N PRO A 29 -12.14 14.96 30.46
CA PRO A 29 -12.96 15.42 29.36
C PRO A 29 -14.42 15.25 29.77
N LYS A 30 -15.13 16.38 29.81
CA LYS A 30 -16.55 16.47 30.13
C LYS A 30 -17.30 15.40 29.33
N VAL A 31 -18.03 14.54 30.03
CA VAL A 31 -18.89 13.52 29.42
C VAL A 31 -19.76 14.21 28.38
N MET A 32 -19.61 13.73 27.15
CA MET A 32 -20.22 14.26 25.93
C MET A 32 -21.74 14.29 26.10
N ASP A 33 -22.33 15.49 26.15
CA ASP A 33 -23.78 15.65 26.11
C ASP A 33 -24.29 15.07 24.79
N LEU A 34 -25.09 14.00 24.85
CA LEU A 34 -25.70 13.27 23.73
C LEU A 34 -26.73 14.10 22.91
N ASN A 35 -26.73 15.43 23.07
CA ASN A 35 -27.65 16.37 22.41
C ASN A 35 -26.95 17.34 21.45
N ASP A 36 -25.71 17.06 21.05
CA ASP A 36 -25.06 17.84 19.99
C ASP A 36 -25.81 17.66 18.67
N LYS A 37 -26.36 18.78 18.18
CA LYS A 37 -26.95 18.90 16.84
C LYS A 37 -26.01 18.26 15.83
N ILE A 38 -26.50 17.28 15.07
CA ILE A 38 -25.76 16.66 13.96
C ILE A 38 -25.16 17.78 13.10
N ASP A 39 -23.84 17.94 13.15
CA ASP A 39 -23.18 19.00 12.39
C ASP A 39 -23.27 18.63 10.90
N PRO A 40 -23.96 19.42 10.07
CA PRO A 40 -24.09 19.14 8.63
C PRO A 40 -22.74 19.13 7.89
N MET A 41 -21.67 19.61 8.53
CA MET A 41 -20.31 19.58 7.99
C MET A 41 -19.61 18.23 8.19
N ASP A 42 -20.11 17.38 9.09
CA ASP A 42 -19.55 16.05 9.36
C ASP A 42 -19.74 15.11 8.14
N PRO A 43 -18.65 14.60 7.54
CA PRO A 43 -18.70 13.67 6.41
C PRO A 43 -19.44 12.37 6.68
N LEU A 44 -19.56 11.95 7.95
CA LEU A 44 -20.36 10.79 8.34
C LEU A 44 -21.84 10.97 7.98
N HIS A 45 -22.35 12.20 8.11
CA HIS A 45 -23.76 12.54 7.92
C HIS A 45 -24.09 13.15 6.55
N TRP A 46 -23.14 13.17 5.61
CA TRP A 46 -23.38 13.71 4.27
C TRP A 46 -24.47 12.95 3.51
N PRO A 47 -25.28 13.64 2.68
CA PRO A 47 -26.24 12.98 1.81
C PRO A 47 -25.53 12.00 0.86
N GLY A 48 -26.15 10.83 0.64
CA GLY A 48 -25.51 9.71 -0.07
C GLY A 48 -24.87 10.08 -1.41
N ARG A 49 -25.54 10.91 -2.23
CA ARG A 49 -24.98 11.37 -3.52
C ARG A 49 -23.63 12.08 -3.36
N LYS A 50 -23.52 12.96 -2.38
CA LYS A 50 -22.30 13.72 -2.07
C LYS A 50 -21.20 12.81 -1.52
N LYS A 51 -21.57 11.88 -0.63
CA LYS A 51 -20.65 10.90 -0.05
C LYS A 51 -20.07 9.98 -1.12
N TYR A 52 -20.91 9.37 -1.95
CA TYR A 52 -20.46 8.47 -3.02
C TYR A 52 -19.70 9.19 -4.13
N LEU A 53 -20.07 10.43 -4.50
CA LEU A 53 -19.31 11.21 -5.47
C LEU A 53 -17.87 11.47 -4.99
N ASN A 54 -17.70 11.90 -3.73
CA ASN A 54 -16.37 12.05 -3.12
C ASN A 54 -15.59 10.73 -3.10
N PHE A 55 -16.25 9.66 -2.67
CA PHE A 55 -15.65 8.32 -2.62
C PHE A 55 -15.18 7.83 -4.00
N THR A 56 -15.98 8.03 -5.04
CA THR A 56 -15.61 7.66 -6.43
C THR A 56 -14.43 8.46 -6.92
N LEU A 57 -14.37 9.78 -6.65
CA LEU A 57 -13.23 10.61 -7.04
C LEU A 57 -11.94 10.18 -6.32
N VAL A 58 -12.01 9.96 -5.01
CA VAL A 58 -10.87 9.46 -4.22
C VAL A 58 -10.38 8.12 -4.79
N SER A 59 -11.29 7.20 -5.07
CA SER A 59 -10.96 5.88 -5.63
C SER A 59 -10.36 5.98 -7.04
N ALA A 60 -10.88 6.88 -7.88
CA ALA A 60 -10.38 7.10 -9.24
C ALA A 60 -8.96 7.71 -9.25
N ILE A 61 -8.66 8.64 -8.32
CA ILE A 61 -7.30 9.20 -8.17
C ILE A 61 -6.33 8.10 -7.74
N SER A 62 -6.72 7.22 -6.81
CA SER A 62 -5.87 6.09 -6.39
C SER A 62 -5.67 5.08 -7.51
N PHE A 63 -6.72 4.76 -8.27
CA PHE A 63 -6.61 3.93 -9.48
C PHE A 63 -5.60 4.53 -10.45
N MET A 64 -5.64 5.85 -10.69
CA MET A 64 -4.74 6.54 -11.61
C MET A 64 -3.25 6.38 -11.23
N GLY A 65 -2.93 6.45 -9.94
CA GLY A 65 -1.56 6.29 -9.46
C GLY A 65 -0.97 4.91 -9.80
N TYR A 66 -1.73 3.84 -9.51
CA TYR A 66 -1.31 2.48 -9.82
C TYR A 66 -1.35 2.17 -11.32
N PHE A 67 -2.38 2.64 -12.01
CA PHE A 67 -2.51 2.51 -13.46
C PHE A 67 -1.32 3.15 -14.19
N SER A 68 -0.91 4.36 -13.76
CA SER A 68 0.22 5.07 -14.35
C SER A 68 1.55 4.33 -14.19
N SER A 69 1.72 3.53 -13.14
CA SER A 69 2.96 2.80 -12.89
C SER A 69 3.21 1.68 -13.92
N ALA A 70 2.14 1.04 -14.40
CA ALA A 70 2.22 -0.19 -15.19
C ALA A 70 1.85 -0.02 -16.67
N ILE A 71 1.09 1.02 -17.03
CA ILE A 71 0.57 1.20 -18.41
C ILE A 71 1.70 1.30 -19.45
N TYR A 72 2.85 1.74 -19.00
CA TYR A 72 4.02 1.94 -19.83
C TYR A 72 4.79 0.66 -20.16
N LEU A 73 4.64 -0.41 -19.37
CA LEU A 73 5.49 -1.59 -19.44
C LEU A 73 5.57 -2.22 -20.84
N PRO A 74 4.47 -2.40 -21.60
CA PRO A 74 4.55 -3.00 -22.94
C PRO A 74 5.21 -2.10 -24.00
N ALA A 75 5.45 -0.83 -23.68
CA ALA A 75 6.06 0.16 -24.58
C ALA A 75 7.55 0.39 -24.30
N THR A 76 8.14 -0.33 -23.33
CA THR A 76 9.54 -0.13 -22.92
C THR A 76 10.52 -0.28 -24.09
N GLU A 77 10.35 -1.28 -24.94
CA GLU A 77 11.20 -1.50 -26.13
C GLU A 77 11.07 -0.39 -27.17
N GLN A 78 9.85 0.13 -27.40
CA GLN A 78 9.65 1.24 -28.34
C GLN A 78 10.38 2.51 -27.88
N ILE A 79 10.46 2.71 -26.58
CA ILE A 79 11.03 3.91 -25.97
C ILE A 79 12.54 3.79 -25.86
N ARG A 80 13.02 2.58 -25.55
CA ARG A 80 14.43 2.21 -25.67
C ARG A 80 14.95 2.53 -27.07
N ALA A 81 14.21 2.11 -28.10
CA ALA A 81 14.57 2.38 -29.49
C ALA A 81 14.49 3.88 -29.85
N TYR A 82 13.49 4.60 -29.37
CA TYR A 82 13.34 6.03 -29.66
C TYR A 82 14.47 6.89 -29.07
N PHE A 83 14.88 6.62 -27.84
CA PHE A 83 15.96 7.36 -27.17
C PHE A 83 17.36 6.79 -27.45
N ASP A 84 17.46 5.74 -28.27
CA ASP A 84 18.70 5.02 -28.58
C ASP A 84 19.54 4.71 -27.33
N THR A 85 18.94 3.98 -26.40
CA THR A 85 19.51 3.74 -25.07
C THR A 85 19.41 2.28 -24.63
N ASP A 86 19.97 1.96 -23.48
CA ASP A 86 19.92 0.63 -22.90
C ASP A 86 18.60 0.38 -22.15
N LEU A 87 18.16 -0.88 -22.17
CA LEU A 87 17.00 -1.30 -21.39
C LEU A 87 17.20 -1.04 -19.89
N THR A 88 18.44 -1.06 -19.42
CA THR A 88 18.81 -0.74 -18.03
C THR A 88 18.38 0.67 -17.66
N ILE A 89 18.60 1.65 -18.53
CA ILE A 89 18.25 3.06 -18.27
C ILE A 89 16.74 3.25 -18.28
N ILE A 90 16.02 2.56 -19.19
CA ILE A 90 14.56 2.56 -19.21
C ILE A 90 13.98 1.92 -17.93
N ASN A 91 14.57 0.83 -17.44
CA ASN A 91 14.14 0.18 -16.20
C ASN A 91 14.43 1.05 -14.97
N ILE A 92 15.52 1.81 -14.96
CA ILE A 92 15.79 2.81 -13.92
C ILE A 92 14.67 3.87 -13.86
N SER A 93 14.11 4.29 -15.00
CA SER A 93 12.96 5.20 -15.04
C SER A 93 11.70 4.60 -14.38
N ILE A 94 11.46 3.29 -14.55
CA ILE A 94 10.37 2.57 -13.87
C ILE A 94 10.68 2.49 -12.36
N ALA A 95 11.92 2.14 -12.01
CA ALA A 95 12.38 2.00 -10.64
C ALA A 95 12.20 3.31 -9.85
N PHE A 96 12.63 4.44 -10.41
CA PHE A 96 12.47 5.74 -9.74
C PHE A 96 11.01 6.15 -9.57
N PHE A 97 10.15 5.90 -10.56
CA PHE A 97 8.72 6.15 -10.42
C PHE A 97 8.14 5.38 -9.23
N VAL A 98 8.44 4.08 -9.12
CA VAL A 98 7.93 3.20 -8.06
C VAL A 98 8.52 3.57 -6.69
N PHE A 99 9.80 3.93 -6.63
CA PHE A 99 10.43 4.42 -5.40
C PHE A 99 9.68 5.61 -4.82
N PHE A 100 9.44 6.66 -5.63
CA PHE A 100 8.72 7.84 -5.16
C PHE A 100 7.24 7.56 -4.90
N LEU A 101 6.64 6.61 -5.62
CA LEU A 101 5.28 6.13 -5.32
C LEU A 101 5.17 5.57 -3.89
N GLY A 102 6.24 4.95 -3.37
CA GLY A 102 6.30 4.41 -2.01
C GLY A 102 6.76 5.37 -0.93
N VAL A 103 7.70 6.26 -1.25
CA VAL A 103 8.29 7.20 -0.28
C VAL A 103 7.40 8.43 -0.07
N ALA A 104 6.80 8.98 -1.13
CA ALA A 104 6.01 10.20 -1.04
C ALA A 104 4.77 10.11 -0.12
N PRO A 105 4.07 8.96 0.03
CA PRO A 105 3.01 8.79 1.02
C PRO A 105 3.43 9.09 2.47
N LEU A 106 4.69 8.84 2.83
CA LEU A 106 5.21 9.18 4.17
C LEU A 106 5.12 10.69 4.46
N PHE A 107 5.13 11.52 3.40
CA PHE A 107 5.00 12.96 3.50
C PHE A 107 3.56 13.41 3.32
N PHE A 108 2.85 12.89 2.32
CA PHE A 108 1.49 13.35 2.01
C PHE A 108 0.46 12.98 3.08
N ALA A 109 0.58 11.82 3.74
CA ALA A 109 -0.38 11.44 4.78
C ALA A 109 -0.37 12.43 5.97
N PRO A 110 0.76 12.72 6.64
CA PRO A 110 0.78 13.71 7.73
C PRO A 110 0.48 15.14 7.26
N LEU A 111 0.88 15.50 6.04
CA LEU A 111 0.62 16.81 5.48
C LEU A 111 -0.90 17.04 5.30
N SER A 112 -1.64 16.00 4.92
CA SER A 112 -3.09 16.07 4.70
C SER A 112 -3.87 16.34 5.97
N GLU A 113 -3.41 15.81 7.10
CA GLU A 113 -4.02 16.03 8.40
C GLU A 113 -3.83 17.49 8.87
N ARG A 114 -2.88 18.24 8.31
CA ARG A 114 -2.56 19.60 8.75
C ARG A 114 -3.09 20.68 7.81
N ILE A 115 -3.05 20.41 6.51
CA ILE A 115 -3.50 21.34 5.46
C ILE A 115 -4.96 21.08 5.05
N GLY A 116 -5.46 19.86 5.24
CA GLY A 116 -6.72 19.37 4.68
C GLY A 116 -6.45 18.40 3.53
N ARG A 117 -7.26 17.34 3.42
CA ARG A 117 -7.08 16.29 2.41
C ARG A 117 -7.40 16.82 1.01
N ARG A 118 -8.45 17.66 0.88
CA ARG A 118 -8.94 18.15 -0.41
C ARG A 118 -7.85 18.83 -1.23
N TRP A 119 -7.10 19.74 -0.61
CA TRP A 119 -6.07 20.51 -1.30
C TRP A 119 -4.88 19.68 -1.73
N ILE A 120 -4.54 18.62 -0.97
CA ILE A 120 -3.47 17.70 -1.36
C ILE A 120 -3.91 16.85 -2.56
N TYR A 121 -5.15 16.37 -2.59
CA TYR A 121 -5.69 15.67 -3.76
C TYR A 121 -5.65 16.55 -5.03
N ILE A 122 -6.15 17.79 -4.94
CA ILE A 122 -6.21 18.69 -6.10
C ILE A 122 -4.80 19.06 -6.56
N GLY A 123 -3.94 19.54 -5.65
CA GLY A 123 -2.58 19.96 -5.98
C GLY A 123 -1.72 18.79 -6.49
N GLY A 124 -1.86 17.62 -5.87
CA GLY A 124 -1.20 16.39 -6.31
C GLY A 124 -1.64 15.96 -7.70
N THR A 125 -2.95 15.89 -7.95
CA THR A 125 -3.49 15.47 -9.26
C THR A 125 -3.13 16.48 -10.36
N LEU A 126 -3.12 17.77 -10.05
CA LEU A 126 -2.67 18.82 -10.97
C LEU A 126 -1.20 18.63 -11.36
N LEU A 127 -0.31 18.51 -10.36
CA LEU A 127 1.12 18.35 -10.61
C LEU A 127 1.43 17.02 -11.30
N PHE A 128 0.76 15.93 -10.93
CA PHE A 128 0.81 14.66 -11.66
C PHE A 128 0.46 14.85 -13.14
N THR A 129 -0.60 15.59 -13.45
CA THR A 129 -1.04 15.86 -14.82
C THR A 129 0.00 16.68 -15.59
N VAL A 130 0.53 17.75 -14.99
CA VAL A 130 1.59 18.59 -15.59
C VAL A 130 2.83 17.76 -15.91
N PHE A 131 3.35 16.97 -14.96
CA PHE A 131 4.52 16.14 -15.21
C PHE A 131 4.24 15.01 -16.21
N THR A 132 3.00 14.53 -16.29
CA THR A 132 2.59 13.56 -17.32
C THR A 132 2.63 14.17 -18.72
N ILE A 133 2.20 15.43 -18.91
CA ILE A 133 2.33 16.17 -20.17
C ILE A 133 3.79 16.26 -20.56
N LEU A 134 4.63 16.71 -19.61
CA LEU A 134 6.07 16.89 -19.83
C LEU A 134 6.78 15.58 -20.20
N CYS A 135 6.36 14.44 -19.63
CA CYS A 135 6.85 13.13 -20.07
C CYS A 135 6.47 12.84 -21.53
N GLY A 136 5.23 13.09 -21.94
CA GLY A 136 4.75 12.81 -23.30
C GLY A 136 5.41 13.69 -24.38
N THR A 137 5.67 14.95 -24.04
CA THR A 137 6.32 15.92 -24.93
C THR A 137 7.85 15.88 -24.87
N SER A 138 8.42 15.06 -23.99
CA SER A 138 9.88 14.99 -23.85
C SER A 138 10.55 14.44 -25.13
N THR A 139 11.65 15.08 -25.48
CA THR A 139 12.54 14.70 -26.59
C THR A 139 13.92 14.28 -26.10
N ASN A 140 14.26 14.60 -24.85
CA ASN A 140 15.52 14.26 -24.20
C ASN A 140 15.30 13.21 -23.08
N LEU A 141 16.18 12.20 -23.03
CA LEU A 141 16.10 11.11 -22.07
C LEU A 141 16.21 11.59 -20.60
N GLY A 142 17.13 12.50 -20.30
CA GLY A 142 17.29 13.06 -18.96
C GLY A 142 16.06 13.83 -18.50
N ALA A 143 15.47 14.64 -19.39
CA ALA A 143 14.22 15.33 -19.12
C ALA A 143 13.07 14.33 -18.89
N PHE A 144 12.95 13.30 -19.73
CA PHE A 144 11.97 12.24 -19.58
C PHE A 144 12.08 11.55 -18.20
N MET A 145 13.30 11.21 -17.76
CA MET A 145 13.56 10.60 -16.46
C MET A 145 13.22 11.54 -15.29
N ALA A 146 13.60 12.81 -15.37
CA ALA A 146 13.29 13.79 -14.33
C ALA A 146 11.79 14.01 -14.17
N PHE A 147 11.05 14.16 -15.27
CA PHE A 147 9.59 14.30 -15.23
C PHE A 147 8.91 13.03 -14.73
N ARG A 148 9.43 11.85 -15.06
CA ARG A 148 8.94 10.57 -14.53
C ARG A 148 9.09 10.46 -13.02
N LEU A 149 10.23 10.88 -12.50
CA LEU A 149 10.49 10.91 -11.07
C LEU A 149 9.46 11.79 -10.36
N LEU A 150 9.26 13.02 -10.86
CA LEU A 150 8.29 13.97 -10.31
C LEU A 150 6.85 13.43 -10.45
N GLN A 151 6.53 12.78 -11.58
CA GLN A 151 5.24 12.10 -11.77
C GLN A 151 4.99 11.05 -10.69
N GLY A 152 6.00 10.27 -10.30
CA GLY A 152 5.92 9.23 -9.26
C GLY A 152 5.58 9.78 -7.88
N ILE A 153 6.12 10.94 -7.51
CA ILE A 153 5.79 11.64 -6.26
C ILE A 153 4.28 11.90 -6.21
N PHE A 154 3.76 12.63 -7.20
CA PHE A 154 2.37 13.08 -7.17
C PHE A 154 1.34 11.98 -7.48
N ALA A 155 1.74 10.92 -8.18
CA ALA A 155 0.91 9.73 -8.39
C ALA A 155 0.51 9.03 -7.08
N SER A 156 1.29 9.23 -6.01
CA SER A 156 1.09 8.55 -4.71
C SER A 156 -0.02 9.16 -3.84
N VAL A 157 -0.53 10.35 -4.19
CA VAL A 157 -1.48 11.10 -3.35
C VAL A 157 -2.77 10.32 -3.09
N GLY A 158 -3.31 9.68 -4.13
CA GLY A 158 -4.48 8.80 -3.99
C GLY A 158 -4.23 7.70 -2.96
N MET A 159 -3.11 6.99 -3.14
CA MET A 159 -2.71 5.88 -2.26
C MET A 159 -2.54 6.33 -0.81
N ALA A 160 -1.89 7.48 -0.58
CA ALA A 160 -1.58 8.00 0.74
C ALA A 160 -2.85 8.38 1.53
N LEU A 161 -3.83 8.95 0.85
CA LEU A 161 -4.97 9.60 1.50
C LEU A 161 -6.24 8.75 1.45
N GLY A 162 -6.39 7.87 0.47
CA GLY A 162 -7.66 7.21 0.16
C GLY A 162 -8.22 6.38 1.31
N GLY A 163 -7.37 5.62 2.00
CA GLY A 163 -7.80 4.83 3.17
C GLY A 163 -8.35 5.69 4.30
N GLY A 164 -7.70 6.83 4.59
CA GLY A 164 -8.16 7.75 5.61
C GLY A 164 -9.41 8.54 5.18
N SER A 165 -9.52 8.93 3.91
CA SER A 165 -10.74 9.54 3.39
C SER A 165 -11.94 8.58 3.49
N CYS A 166 -11.72 7.27 3.29
CA CYS A 166 -12.76 6.26 3.50
C CYS A 166 -13.15 6.14 4.99
N SER A 167 -12.18 6.20 5.92
CA SER A 167 -12.49 6.16 7.35
C SER A 167 -13.23 7.40 7.85
N ASP A 168 -13.02 8.55 7.21
CA ASP A 168 -13.69 9.80 7.58
C ASP A 168 -15.14 9.83 7.07
N MET A 169 -15.46 9.13 5.96
CA MET A 169 -16.80 9.17 5.34
C MET A 169 -17.74 8.03 5.77
N PHE A 170 -17.22 6.88 6.20
CA PHE A 170 -18.03 5.68 6.47
C PHE A 170 -17.92 5.22 7.93
N GLU A 171 -19.07 4.91 8.52
CA GLU A 171 -19.18 4.35 9.88
C GLU A 171 -18.55 2.95 9.98
N ALA A 172 -18.25 2.51 11.20
CA ALA A 172 -17.52 1.27 11.45
C ALA A 172 -18.13 0.01 10.82
N HIS A 173 -19.48 -0.07 10.70
CA HIS A 173 -20.17 -1.22 10.10
C HIS A 173 -20.06 -1.27 8.58
N GLU A 174 -20.03 -0.12 7.90
CA GLU A 174 -19.94 0.00 6.43
C GLU A 174 -18.52 0.23 5.91
N ARG A 175 -17.62 0.71 6.78
CA ARG A 175 -16.24 1.07 6.43
C ARG A 175 -15.46 -0.08 5.79
N GLY A 176 -15.69 -1.31 6.25
CA GLY A 176 -15.04 -2.49 5.68
C GLY A 176 -15.34 -2.64 4.19
N ALA A 177 -16.62 -2.57 3.82
CA ALA A 177 -17.04 -2.68 2.42
C ALA A 177 -16.49 -1.53 1.56
N ALA A 178 -16.54 -0.29 2.06
CA ALA A 178 -16.01 0.88 1.36
C ALA A 178 -14.49 0.76 1.11
N VAL A 179 -13.73 0.36 2.13
CA VAL A 179 -12.28 0.14 2.01
C VAL A 179 -11.97 -1.01 1.05
N SER A 180 -12.76 -2.09 1.05
CA SER A 180 -12.59 -3.19 0.10
C SER A 180 -12.84 -2.77 -1.35
N ILE A 181 -13.88 -1.97 -1.63
CA ILE A 181 -14.16 -1.42 -2.97
C ILE A 181 -13.02 -0.50 -3.42
N TYR A 182 -12.55 0.37 -2.52
CA TYR A 182 -11.40 1.23 -2.76
C TYR A 182 -10.14 0.43 -3.12
N MET A 183 -9.83 -0.59 -2.31
CA MET A 183 -8.70 -1.49 -2.54
C MET A 183 -8.82 -2.26 -3.85
N PHE A 184 -10.03 -2.70 -4.23
CA PHE A 184 -10.25 -3.36 -5.51
C PHE A 184 -9.84 -2.47 -6.68
N GLY A 185 -10.18 -1.18 -6.66
CA GLY A 185 -9.70 -0.22 -7.65
C GLY A 185 -8.17 -0.13 -7.72
N THR A 186 -7.49 -0.13 -6.56
CA THR A 186 -6.02 -0.10 -6.53
C THR A 186 -5.35 -1.34 -7.11
N ILE A 187 -5.98 -2.52 -6.96
CA ILE A 187 -5.49 -3.80 -7.51
C ILE A 187 -5.82 -3.92 -9.00
N LEU A 188 -6.96 -3.38 -9.43
CA LEU A 188 -7.38 -3.41 -10.83
C LEU A 188 -6.48 -2.55 -11.73
N GLY A 189 -5.97 -1.43 -11.20
CA GLY A 189 -5.10 -0.49 -11.93
C GLY A 189 -3.94 -1.19 -12.66
N PRO A 190 -3.04 -1.91 -11.96
CA PRO A 190 -1.91 -2.60 -12.58
C PRO A 190 -2.32 -3.78 -13.49
N ALA A 191 -3.52 -4.34 -13.33
CA ALA A 191 -3.99 -5.44 -14.18
C ALA A 191 -4.47 -4.93 -15.56
N VAL A 192 -5.22 -3.82 -15.58
CA VAL A 192 -5.77 -3.23 -16.81
C VAL A 192 -4.75 -2.35 -17.53
N ALA A 193 -3.82 -1.76 -16.78
CA ALA A 193 -2.86 -0.82 -17.31
C ALA A 193 -2.02 -1.36 -18.48
N PRO A 194 -1.30 -2.50 -18.37
CA PRO A 194 -0.53 -3.00 -19.50
C PRO A 194 -1.39 -3.42 -20.70
N ILE A 195 -2.62 -3.87 -20.49
CA ILE A 195 -3.53 -4.20 -21.60
C ILE A 195 -3.78 -2.95 -22.43
N SER A 196 -4.32 -1.90 -21.80
CA SER A 196 -4.56 -0.62 -22.48
C SER A 196 -3.26 -0.03 -23.07
N GLY A 197 -2.17 -0.07 -22.31
CA GLY A 197 -0.86 0.42 -22.74
C GLY A 197 -0.29 -0.29 -23.95
N GLY A 198 -0.45 -1.60 -24.05
CA GLY A 198 0.01 -2.41 -25.17
C GLY A 198 -0.70 -2.05 -26.47
N TYR A 199 -2.03 -1.93 -26.43
CA TYR A 199 -2.82 -1.48 -27.59
C TYR A 199 -2.49 -0.04 -27.98
N ILE A 200 -2.43 0.89 -27.01
CA ILE A 200 -2.08 2.28 -27.28
C ILE A 200 -0.69 2.37 -27.92
N ALA A 201 0.30 1.65 -27.36
CA ALA A 201 1.66 1.64 -27.87
C ALA A 201 1.75 1.10 -29.30
N LYS A 202 0.97 0.07 -29.65
CA LYS A 202 1.02 -0.51 -31.00
C LYS A 202 0.34 0.36 -32.04
N TYR A 203 -0.85 0.91 -31.76
CA TYR A 203 -1.68 1.57 -32.77
C TYR A 203 -1.50 3.09 -32.81
N LEU A 204 -1.23 3.73 -31.67
CA LEU A 204 -1.07 5.19 -31.57
C LEU A 204 0.38 5.59 -31.29
N GLY A 205 1.20 4.68 -30.75
CA GLY A 205 2.56 4.92 -30.34
C GLY A 205 2.69 5.28 -28.86
N TRP A 206 3.89 5.12 -28.31
CA TRP A 206 4.14 5.22 -26.88
C TRP A 206 3.83 6.58 -26.24
N ARG A 207 3.92 7.69 -27.00
CA ARG A 207 3.61 9.04 -26.48
C ARG A 207 2.15 9.19 -26.09
N TRP A 208 1.25 8.52 -26.81
CA TRP A 208 -0.18 8.56 -26.52
C TRP A 208 -0.55 7.93 -25.17
N ILE A 209 0.31 7.05 -24.63
CA ILE A 209 0.15 6.58 -23.25
C ILE A 209 0.16 7.76 -22.27
N PHE A 210 1.03 8.75 -22.49
CA PHE A 210 1.11 9.94 -21.64
C PHE A 210 0.00 10.94 -21.94
N TYR A 211 -0.40 11.11 -23.20
CA TYR A 211 -1.52 12.00 -23.54
C TYR A 211 -2.86 11.48 -23.00
N ILE A 212 -3.13 10.18 -23.08
CA ILE A 212 -4.35 9.60 -22.49
C ILE A 212 -4.35 9.74 -20.97
N LYS A 213 -3.23 9.46 -20.30
CA LYS A 213 -3.08 9.73 -18.86
C LYS A 213 -3.30 11.21 -18.52
N THR A 214 -2.85 12.12 -19.37
CA THR A 214 -3.05 13.56 -19.20
C THR A 214 -4.54 13.91 -19.26
N ILE A 215 -5.26 13.40 -20.25
CA ILE A 215 -6.70 13.64 -20.39
C ILE A 215 -7.43 13.13 -19.14
N LEU A 216 -7.15 11.90 -18.72
CA LEU A 216 -7.78 11.33 -17.53
C LEU A 216 -7.41 12.09 -16.25
N GLY A 217 -6.14 12.44 -16.06
CA GLY A 217 -5.65 13.22 -14.93
C GLY A 217 -6.24 14.63 -14.89
N GLY A 218 -6.36 15.29 -16.04
CA GLY A 218 -6.99 16.61 -16.20
C GLY A 218 -8.47 16.58 -15.87
N VAL A 219 -9.21 15.60 -16.38
CA VAL A 219 -10.63 15.39 -16.02
C VAL A 219 -10.77 15.16 -14.52
N LEU A 220 -9.96 14.30 -13.92
CA LEU A 220 -9.98 14.06 -12.47
C LEU A 220 -9.61 15.31 -11.67
N CYS A 221 -8.66 16.12 -12.14
CA CYS A 221 -8.27 17.37 -11.49
C CYS A 221 -9.43 18.37 -11.50
N VAL A 222 -10.08 18.57 -12.65
CA VAL A 222 -11.24 19.46 -12.80
C VAL A 222 -12.41 18.99 -11.93
N LEU A 223 -12.76 17.70 -12.02
CA LEU A 223 -13.83 17.14 -11.20
C LEU A 223 -13.51 17.25 -9.70
N SER A 224 -12.26 17.02 -9.32
CA SER A 224 -11.84 17.14 -7.92
C SER A 224 -11.90 18.58 -7.44
N TYR A 225 -11.56 19.55 -8.28
CA TYR A 225 -11.65 20.96 -7.90
C TYR A 225 -13.10 21.36 -7.54
N PHE A 226 -14.07 20.98 -8.38
CA PHE A 226 -15.47 21.35 -8.20
C PHE A 226 -16.24 20.48 -7.19
N PHE A 227 -16.02 19.17 -7.20
CA PHE A 227 -16.85 18.22 -6.47
C PHE A 227 -16.19 17.61 -5.24
N LEU A 228 -14.86 17.55 -5.18
CA LEU A 228 -14.17 16.98 -4.03
C LEU A 228 -14.33 17.93 -2.83
N GLN A 229 -14.85 17.42 -1.73
CA GLN A 229 -15.01 18.17 -0.49
C GLN A 229 -14.05 17.71 0.58
N GLU A 230 -13.83 18.57 1.58
CA GLU A 230 -12.93 18.26 2.68
C GLU A 230 -13.56 17.17 3.56
N THR A 231 -12.87 16.03 3.70
CA THR A 231 -13.32 14.93 4.56
C THR A 231 -12.73 15.02 5.95
N LEU A 232 -11.70 15.84 6.18
CA LEU A 232 -11.14 15.98 7.52
C LEU A 232 -12.04 16.88 8.37
N TYR A 233 -12.88 16.27 9.21
CA TYR A 233 -13.77 16.98 10.13
C TYR A 233 -13.10 17.18 11.51
N ARG A 234 -13.15 18.41 12.03
CA ARG A 234 -12.54 18.81 13.32
C ARG A 234 -13.49 19.76 14.07
N PRO A 235 -14.43 19.23 14.87
CA PRO A 235 -15.49 20.03 15.50
C PRO A 235 -14.98 21.08 16.51
N HIS A 236 -13.81 20.87 17.14
CA HIS A 236 -13.38 21.68 18.30
C HIS A 236 -11.96 22.27 18.20
N LEU A 237 -11.37 22.34 17.00
CA LEU A 237 -10.09 23.05 16.77
C LEU A 237 -10.31 24.50 16.33
N THR A 238 -11.25 25.18 16.96
CA THR A 238 -11.29 26.65 17.01
C THR A 238 -10.46 27.10 18.22
N ALA A 239 -9.42 27.91 17.98
CA ALA A 239 -8.53 28.54 18.98
C ALA A 239 -7.18 27.85 19.34
N ALA A 240 -6.56 27.10 18.43
CA ALA A 240 -5.08 27.02 18.46
C ALA A 240 -4.54 28.22 17.68
N ALA A 241 -3.58 28.97 18.26
CA ALA A 241 -2.89 30.11 17.63
C ALA A 241 -2.53 29.79 16.16
N PRO A 242 -2.59 30.76 15.23
CA PRO A 242 -2.29 30.53 13.82
C PRO A 242 -0.86 30.01 13.69
N LYS A 243 -0.71 28.68 13.64
CA LYS A 243 0.57 28.03 13.38
C LYS A 243 1.02 28.50 12.01
N THR A 244 2.18 29.16 11.93
CA THR A 244 2.80 29.57 10.67
C THR A 244 2.86 28.37 9.73
N MET A 245 2.70 28.55 8.41
CA MET A 245 2.72 27.45 7.42
C MET A 245 3.92 26.51 7.63
N TRP A 246 5.08 27.05 8.02
CA TRP A 246 6.29 26.31 8.39
C TRP A 246 6.14 25.38 9.60
N GLN A 247 5.41 25.78 10.65
CA GLN A 247 5.11 24.92 11.80
C GLN A 247 4.12 23.81 11.45
N LYS A 248 3.23 24.03 10.48
CA LYS A 248 2.39 22.97 9.91
C LYS A 248 3.20 21.99 9.04
N ILE A 249 4.28 22.41 8.40
CA ILE A 249 5.13 21.54 7.55
C ILE A 249 6.18 20.76 8.35
N ARG A 250 6.56 21.21 9.56
CA ARG A 250 7.58 20.52 10.38
C ARG A 250 7.02 19.23 11.01
N PHE A 251 7.35 18.08 10.43
CA PHE A 251 7.19 16.74 11.01
C PHE A 251 8.39 15.88 10.59
N ASN A 252 8.66 14.80 11.32
CA ASN A 252 9.75 13.87 10.99
C ASN A 252 9.18 12.57 10.38
N PRO A 253 8.95 12.50 9.05
CA PRO A 253 8.43 11.30 8.39
C PRO A 253 9.37 10.09 8.51
N LEU A 254 10.66 10.33 8.66
CA LEU A 254 11.66 9.27 8.76
C LEU A 254 11.66 8.60 10.13
N SER A 255 11.07 9.23 11.16
CA SER A 255 10.96 8.64 12.51
C SER A 255 10.18 7.33 12.53
N THR A 256 9.23 7.14 11.60
CA THR A 256 8.49 5.87 11.48
C THR A 256 9.36 4.73 10.97
N LEU A 257 10.47 5.00 10.28
CA LEU A 257 11.41 3.96 9.85
C LEU A 257 12.04 3.23 11.04
N GLY A 258 12.11 3.87 12.23
CA GLY A 258 12.53 3.22 13.47
C GLY A 258 11.68 2.00 13.84
N LEU A 259 10.45 1.88 13.31
CA LEU A 259 9.61 0.70 13.50
C LEU A 259 10.21 -0.56 12.86
N LEU A 260 11.04 -0.42 11.82
CA LEU A 260 11.73 -1.57 11.19
C LEU A 260 12.77 -2.21 12.10
N LEU A 261 13.29 -1.48 13.09
CA LEU A 261 14.23 -2.01 14.07
C LEU A 261 13.57 -2.98 15.05
N ARG A 262 12.24 -2.97 15.13
CA ARG A 262 11.49 -3.97 15.90
C ARG A 262 11.51 -5.30 15.15
N PRO A 263 12.03 -6.38 15.75
CA PRO A 263 12.25 -7.64 15.04
C PRO A 263 10.95 -8.23 14.46
N GLU A 264 9.82 -8.08 15.16
CA GLU A 264 8.50 -8.56 14.71
C GLU A 264 7.99 -7.84 13.45
N ILE A 265 8.30 -6.55 13.29
CA ILE A 265 7.91 -5.75 12.12
C ILE A 265 8.92 -5.97 11.00
N GLY A 266 10.21 -5.83 11.32
CA GLY A 266 11.31 -5.90 10.36
C GLY A 266 11.36 -7.23 9.62
N LEU A 267 11.24 -8.36 10.33
CA LEU A 267 11.31 -9.68 9.70
C LEU A 267 10.16 -9.92 8.70
N ILE A 268 8.94 -9.53 9.05
CA ILE A 268 7.78 -9.65 8.13
C ILE A 268 7.93 -8.69 6.95
N CYS A 269 8.30 -7.44 7.22
CA CYS A 269 8.47 -6.43 6.17
C CYS A 269 9.54 -6.83 5.16
N VAL A 270 10.68 -7.39 5.59
CA VAL A 270 11.77 -7.82 4.70
C VAL A 270 11.33 -8.97 3.79
N GLY A 271 10.64 -9.98 4.32
CA GLY A 271 10.13 -11.09 3.52
C GLY A 271 9.14 -10.64 2.45
N VAL A 272 8.14 -9.84 2.85
CA VAL A 272 7.12 -9.28 1.96
C VAL A 272 7.73 -8.34 0.91
N SER A 273 8.68 -7.48 1.32
CA SER A 273 9.35 -6.54 0.43
C SER A 273 10.23 -7.24 -0.59
N THR A 274 10.91 -8.31 -0.20
CA THR A 274 11.76 -9.07 -1.12
C THR A 274 10.95 -9.80 -2.18
N SER A 275 9.84 -10.45 -1.81
CA SER A 275 8.95 -11.04 -2.82
C SER A 275 8.38 -9.99 -3.78
N PHE A 276 8.02 -8.82 -3.27
CA PHE A 276 7.55 -7.72 -4.12
C PHE A 276 8.66 -7.19 -5.05
N GLY A 277 9.91 -7.16 -4.59
CA GLY A 277 11.08 -6.82 -5.39
C GLY A 277 11.28 -7.76 -6.58
N TRP A 278 11.32 -9.07 -6.32
CA TRP A 278 11.41 -10.09 -7.38
C TRP A 278 10.22 -10.05 -8.35
N PHE A 279 9.02 -9.77 -7.84
CA PHE A 279 7.85 -9.54 -8.69
C PHE A 279 8.03 -8.35 -9.64
N TYR A 280 8.57 -7.24 -9.16
CA TYR A 280 8.84 -6.09 -10.03
C TYR A 280 9.95 -6.37 -11.05
N LEU A 281 10.97 -7.17 -10.71
CA LEU A 281 11.95 -7.65 -11.68
C LEU A 281 11.28 -8.43 -12.82
N LEU A 282 10.43 -9.41 -12.48
CA LEU A 282 9.70 -10.21 -13.46
C LEU A 282 8.85 -9.31 -14.37
N VAL A 283 8.03 -8.45 -13.77
CA VAL A 283 7.09 -7.56 -14.48
C VAL A 283 7.82 -6.57 -15.40
N THR A 284 8.99 -6.07 -15.01
CA THR A 284 9.78 -5.15 -15.85
C THR A 284 10.52 -5.87 -16.98
N MET A 285 10.86 -7.14 -16.80
CA MET A 285 11.54 -7.94 -17.82
C MET A 285 10.63 -8.63 -18.82
N LEU A 286 9.38 -8.90 -18.44
CA LEU A 286 8.40 -9.59 -19.26
C LEU A 286 8.36 -9.07 -20.72
N PRO A 287 8.29 -7.76 -21.01
CA PRO A 287 8.20 -7.27 -22.39
C PRO A 287 9.43 -7.64 -23.21
N ALA A 288 10.62 -7.42 -22.67
CA ALA A 288 11.88 -7.73 -23.34
C ALA A 288 12.04 -9.24 -23.56
N THR A 289 11.73 -10.05 -22.54
CA THR A 289 11.79 -11.52 -22.62
C THR A 289 10.86 -12.05 -23.70
N PHE A 290 9.58 -11.68 -23.68
CA PHE A 290 8.59 -12.22 -24.61
C PHE A 290 8.73 -11.66 -26.03
N ASN A 291 9.20 -10.42 -26.18
CA ASN A 291 9.57 -9.89 -27.48
C ASN A 291 10.78 -10.66 -28.06
N SER A 292 11.83 -10.90 -27.27
CA SER A 292 13.04 -11.57 -27.76
C SER A 292 12.86 -13.06 -28.06
N LEU A 293 12.07 -13.79 -27.25
CA LEU A 293 11.93 -15.25 -27.37
C LEU A 293 10.79 -15.68 -28.28
N TYR A 294 9.69 -14.91 -28.28
CA TYR A 294 8.46 -15.28 -29.00
C TYR A 294 8.07 -14.28 -30.10
N GLY A 295 8.81 -13.17 -30.27
CA GLY A 295 8.54 -12.17 -31.31
C GLY A 295 7.24 -11.39 -31.10
N PHE A 296 6.71 -11.35 -29.87
CA PHE A 296 5.43 -10.72 -29.60
C PHE A 296 5.50 -9.18 -29.62
N SER A 297 4.45 -8.57 -30.17
CA SER A 297 4.26 -7.11 -30.19
C SER A 297 3.66 -6.59 -28.88
N SER A 298 3.70 -5.27 -28.69
CA SER A 298 3.26 -4.59 -27.45
C SER A 298 1.82 -4.89 -27.04
N ASP A 299 0.90 -5.10 -27.98
CA ASP A 299 -0.50 -5.47 -27.70
C ASP A 299 -0.62 -6.86 -27.10
N THR A 300 0.02 -7.87 -27.70
CA THR A 300 0.05 -9.23 -27.19
C THR A 300 0.70 -9.26 -25.82
N ILE A 301 1.85 -8.60 -25.65
CA ILE A 301 2.54 -8.45 -24.35
C ILE A 301 1.63 -7.78 -23.32
N GLY A 302 0.87 -6.76 -23.71
CA GLY A 302 -0.11 -6.10 -22.84
C GLY A 302 -1.14 -7.07 -22.26
N ILE A 303 -1.67 -7.99 -23.09
CA ILE A 303 -2.63 -9.02 -22.66
C ILE A 303 -1.97 -10.04 -21.71
N MET A 304 -0.69 -10.35 -21.88
CA MET A 304 0.03 -11.32 -21.03
C MET A 304 0.09 -10.91 -19.56
N TYR A 305 0.09 -9.61 -19.27
CA TYR A 305 0.00 -9.11 -17.89
C TYR A 305 -1.31 -9.43 -17.20
N LEU A 306 -2.37 -9.78 -17.94
CA LEU A 306 -3.64 -10.23 -17.36
C LEU A 306 -3.44 -11.47 -16.49
N ALA A 307 -2.53 -12.38 -16.85
CA ALA A 307 -2.20 -13.55 -16.02
C ALA A 307 -1.71 -13.15 -14.62
N GLY A 308 -0.86 -12.11 -14.54
CA GLY A 308 -0.40 -11.54 -13.28
C GLY A 308 -1.49 -10.79 -12.51
N GLY A 309 -2.37 -10.08 -13.22
CA GLY A 309 -3.54 -9.42 -12.64
C GLY A 309 -4.53 -10.40 -12.01
N ILE A 310 -4.81 -11.51 -12.70
CA ILE A 310 -5.67 -12.60 -12.20
C ILE A 310 -5.01 -13.27 -10.99
N GLY A 311 -3.72 -13.59 -11.07
CA GLY A 311 -2.96 -14.17 -9.96
C GLY A 311 -3.01 -13.27 -8.72
N ASN A 312 -2.68 -11.98 -8.85
CA ASN A 312 -2.75 -11.03 -7.74
C ASN A 312 -4.17 -10.92 -7.15
N THR A 313 -5.19 -10.73 -7.99
CA THR A 313 -6.57 -10.54 -7.51
C THR A 313 -7.10 -11.77 -6.79
N SER A 314 -6.92 -12.96 -7.40
CA SER A 314 -7.33 -14.22 -6.78
C SER A 314 -6.54 -14.52 -5.51
N GLY A 315 -5.23 -14.22 -5.48
CA GLY A 315 -4.38 -14.37 -4.30
C GLY A 315 -4.83 -13.50 -3.11
N ALA A 316 -5.21 -12.25 -3.38
CA ALA A 316 -5.73 -11.35 -2.35
C ALA A 316 -7.07 -11.83 -1.77
N ILE A 317 -8.00 -12.29 -2.63
CA ILE A 317 -9.29 -12.83 -2.20
C ILE A 317 -9.11 -14.10 -1.37
N VAL A 318 -8.32 -15.05 -1.88
CA VAL A 318 -8.05 -16.32 -1.18
C VAL A 318 -7.33 -16.07 0.15
N ALA A 319 -6.37 -15.14 0.20
CA ALA A 319 -5.72 -14.75 1.45
C ALA A 319 -6.72 -14.26 2.52
N GLY A 320 -7.63 -13.36 2.16
CA GLY A 320 -8.64 -12.85 3.09
C GLY A 320 -9.54 -13.97 3.62
N LEU A 321 -10.07 -14.80 2.71
CA LEU A 321 -10.96 -15.91 3.07
C LEU A 321 -10.29 -16.97 3.95
N ILE A 322 -9.04 -17.34 3.64
CA ILE A 322 -8.30 -18.34 4.43
C ILE A 322 -7.87 -17.74 5.77
N SER A 323 -7.43 -16.48 5.79
CA SER A 323 -6.97 -15.81 7.01
C SER A 323 -8.03 -15.83 8.11
N ASP A 324 -9.25 -15.40 7.80
CA ASP A 324 -10.31 -15.34 8.81
C ASP A 324 -10.76 -16.73 9.26
N ARG A 325 -10.92 -17.67 8.33
CA ARG A 325 -11.33 -19.04 8.66
C ARG A 325 -10.30 -19.74 9.53
N LEU A 326 -9.02 -19.66 9.16
CA LEU A 326 -7.96 -20.34 9.89
C LEU A 326 -7.72 -19.69 11.26
N TYR A 327 -7.75 -18.36 11.34
CA TYR A 327 -7.62 -17.62 12.59
C TYR A 327 -8.72 -18.01 13.59
N GLN A 328 -9.98 -18.03 13.16
CA GLN A 328 -11.11 -18.44 14.01
C GLN A 328 -11.02 -19.91 14.43
N TRP A 329 -10.58 -20.79 13.53
CA TRP A 329 -10.35 -22.20 13.85
C TRP A 329 -9.24 -22.39 14.90
N GLN A 330 -8.13 -21.65 14.80
CA GLN A 330 -7.03 -21.71 15.77
C GLN A 330 -7.45 -21.16 17.14
N ILE A 331 -8.22 -20.07 17.18
CA ILE A 331 -8.77 -19.51 18.43
C ILE A 331 -9.66 -20.53 19.14
N LYS A 332 -10.59 -21.16 18.42
CA LYS A 332 -11.47 -22.19 18.99
C LYS A 332 -10.69 -23.35 19.58
N ARG A 333 -9.62 -23.77 18.89
CA ARG A 333 -8.74 -24.85 19.37
C ARG A 333 -7.87 -24.44 20.57
N ASN A 334 -7.58 -23.15 20.70
CA ASN A 334 -6.82 -22.56 21.80
C ASN A 334 -7.72 -22.08 22.96
N GLY A 335 -8.87 -22.73 23.18
CA GLY A 335 -9.78 -22.39 24.28
C GLY A 335 -10.42 -20.99 24.17
N ASN A 336 -10.62 -20.49 22.95
CA ASN A 336 -11.12 -19.14 22.66
C ASN A 336 -10.21 -17.98 23.09
N VAL A 337 -8.91 -18.22 23.33
CA VAL A 337 -7.95 -17.16 23.60
C VAL A 337 -7.43 -16.56 22.28
N PRO A 338 -7.64 -15.25 22.02
CA PRO A 338 -7.18 -14.60 20.81
C PRO A 338 -5.65 -14.43 20.84
N VAL A 339 -4.97 -14.97 19.82
CA VAL A 339 -3.52 -14.84 19.62
C VAL A 339 -3.26 -14.28 18.23
N ILE A 340 -2.71 -13.06 18.15
CA ILE A 340 -2.56 -12.31 16.88
C ILE A 340 -1.60 -13.03 15.92
N GLU A 341 -0.60 -13.73 16.45
CA GLU A 341 0.42 -14.45 15.71
C GLU A 341 -0.17 -15.58 14.82
N TYR A 342 -1.36 -16.09 15.13
CA TYR A 342 -2.09 -17.05 14.30
C TYR A 342 -2.46 -16.48 12.91
N ARG A 343 -2.54 -15.15 12.77
CA ARG A 343 -2.73 -14.50 11.45
C ARG A 343 -1.62 -14.78 10.45
N LEU A 344 -0.43 -15.19 10.91
CA LEU A 344 0.70 -15.50 10.04
C LEU A 344 0.67 -16.95 9.52
N THR A 345 -0.10 -17.86 10.13
CA THR A 345 -0.14 -19.28 9.71
C THR A 345 -0.54 -19.46 8.25
N PRO A 346 -1.51 -18.71 7.68
CA PRO A 346 -1.86 -18.82 6.28
C PRO A 346 -0.72 -18.52 5.28
N ILE A 347 0.35 -17.82 5.70
CA ILE A 347 1.48 -17.46 4.83
C ILE A 347 2.16 -18.71 4.27
N TYR A 348 2.22 -19.79 5.06
CA TYR A 348 2.81 -21.05 4.65
C TYR A 348 2.10 -21.71 3.46
N PHE A 349 0.83 -21.38 3.20
CA PHE A 349 0.14 -21.82 2.00
C PHE A 349 0.52 -21.02 0.76
N GLY A 350 0.92 -19.75 0.91
CA GLY A 350 1.32 -18.89 -0.21
C GLY A 350 2.73 -19.18 -0.72
N VAL A 351 3.67 -19.51 0.18
CA VAL A 351 5.10 -19.72 -0.17
C VAL A 351 5.32 -20.79 -1.24
N PRO A 352 4.65 -21.97 -1.20
CA PRO A 352 4.78 -22.98 -2.26
C PRO A 352 4.43 -22.45 -3.65
N PHE A 353 3.39 -21.61 -3.78
CA PHE A 353 3.00 -21.01 -5.05
C PHE A 353 4.05 -20.02 -5.57
N VAL A 354 4.68 -19.26 -4.67
CA VAL A 354 5.81 -18.37 -5.04
C VAL A 354 6.97 -19.21 -5.61
N VAL A 355 7.36 -20.27 -4.91
CA VAL A 355 8.50 -21.11 -5.32
C VAL A 355 8.20 -21.84 -6.63
N VAL A 356 7.08 -22.55 -6.70
CA VAL A 356 6.69 -23.31 -7.90
C VAL A 356 6.44 -22.38 -9.08
N GLY A 357 5.77 -21.25 -8.88
CA GLY A 357 5.52 -20.27 -9.94
C GLY A 357 6.80 -19.67 -10.50
N ALA A 358 7.75 -19.29 -9.64
CA ALA A 358 9.05 -18.75 -10.07
C ALA A 358 9.86 -19.77 -10.86
N LEU A 359 9.96 -21.02 -10.37
CA LEU A 359 10.68 -22.09 -11.05
C LEU A 359 10.03 -22.42 -12.39
N LEU A 360 8.70 -22.55 -12.42
CA LEU A 360 7.95 -22.83 -13.64
C LEU A 360 8.16 -21.71 -14.67
N TYR A 361 8.15 -20.44 -14.26
CA TYR A 361 8.42 -19.30 -15.14
C TYR A 361 9.84 -19.34 -15.70
N GLY A 362 10.87 -19.45 -14.85
CA GLY A 362 12.26 -19.36 -15.31
C GLY A 362 12.72 -20.52 -16.17
N TRP A 363 12.38 -21.76 -15.79
CA TRP A 363 12.82 -22.94 -16.53
C TRP A 363 12.06 -23.14 -17.85
N SER A 364 10.76 -22.78 -17.88
CA SER A 364 10.00 -22.85 -19.14
C SER A 364 10.52 -21.87 -20.20
N LEU A 365 11.01 -20.70 -19.79
CA LEU A 365 11.69 -19.75 -20.68
C LEU A 365 13.03 -20.29 -21.21
N HIS A 366 13.81 -20.95 -20.35
CA HIS A 366 15.09 -21.55 -20.76
C HIS A 366 14.92 -22.67 -21.79
N PHE A 367 13.95 -23.57 -21.56
CA PHE A 367 13.61 -24.63 -22.52
C PHE A 367 12.77 -24.15 -23.71
N ARG A 368 12.48 -22.85 -23.80
CA ARG A 368 11.65 -22.24 -24.87
C ARG A 368 10.33 -22.98 -25.09
N LEU A 369 9.68 -23.38 -24.00
CA LEU A 369 8.38 -24.04 -24.06
C LEU A 369 7.33 -23.09 -24.63
N ASN A 370 6.16 -23.63 -24.97
CA ASN A 370 5.02 -22.82 -25.39
C ASN A 370 4.74 -21.73 -24.34
N PHE A 371 4.50 -20.49 -24.79
CA PHE A 371 4.29 -19.31 -23.96
C PHE A 371 3.19 -19.45 -22.88
N PHE A 372 2.24 -20.38 -23.05
CA PHE A 372 1.26 -20.69 -22.01
C PHE A 372 1.89 -21.24 -20.71
N VAL A 373 3.00 -21.96 -20.79
CA VAL A 373 3.69 -22.53 -19.63
C VAL A 373 4.33 -21.46 -18.74
N PRO A 374 5.15 -20.51 -19.25
CA PRO A 374 5.63 -19.41 -18.44
C PRO A 374 4.47 -18.54 -17.95
N LEU A 375 3.40 -18.32 -18.73
CA LEU A 375 2.23 -17.58 -18.23
C LEU A 375 1.55 -18.26 -17.04
N ALA A 376 1.45 -19.58 -17.03
CA ALA A 376 0.95 -20.33 -15.87
C ALA A 376 1.88 -20.15 -14.66
N GLY A 377 3.21 -20.20 -14.86
CA GLY A 377 4.19 -19.90 -13.82
C GLY A 377 4.05 -18.47 -13.27
N TYR A 378 3.86 -17.49 -14.15
CA TYR A 378 3.65 -16.09 -13.79
C TYR A 378 2.36 -15.89 -12.95
N LEU A 379 1.27 -16.56 -13.32
CA LEU A 379 0.03 -16.54 -12.56
C LEU A 379 0.20 -17.13 -11.16
N LEU A 380 0.83 -18.31 -11.05
CA LEU A 380 1.07 -18.95 -9.73
C LEU A 380 2.01 -18.11 -8.86
N TYR A 381 3.03 -17.52 -9.47
CA TYR A 381 4.00 -16.68 -8.77
C TYR A 381 3.35 -15.42 -8.18
N THR A 382 2.51 -14.74 -8.98
CA THR A 382 1.78 -13.54 -8.55
C THR A 382 0.69 -13.87 -7.53
N PHE A 383 0.00 -14.99 -7.69
CA PHE A 383 -0.93 -15.53 -6.70
C PHE A 383 -0.26 -15.73 -5.33
N GLY A 384 0.86 -16.46 -5.30
CA GLY A 384 1.61 -16.71 -4.06
C GLY A 384 2.12 -15.40 -3.44
N THR A 385 2.69 -14.51 -4.27
CA THR A 385 3.26 -13.24 -3.81
C THR A 385 2.19 -12.33 -3.21
N MET A 386 1.02 -12.23 -3.84
CA MET A 386 -0.05 -11.40 -3.31
C MET A 386 -0.70 -12.01 -2.06
N MET A 387 -0.77 -13.35 -1.96
CA MET A 387 -1.18 -14.02 -0.73
C MET A 387 -0.28 -13.63 0.44
N THR A 388 1.04 -13.78 0.29
CA THR A 388 1.99 -13.48 1.38
C THR A 388 2.00 -11.99 1.74
N ILE A 389 1.89 -11.09 0.76
CA ILE A 389 1.75 -9.64 0.99
C ILE A 389 0.49 -9.33 1.80
N THR A 390 -0.66 -9.87 1.40
CA THR A 390 -1.96 -9.56 2.04
C THR A 390 -1.97 -10.01 3.49
N LEU A 391 -1.47 -11.22 3.76
CA LEU A 391 -1.40 -11.81 5.09
C LEU A 391 -0.39 -11.09 5.99
N GLY A 392 0.79 -10.77 5.46
CA GLY A 392 1.79 -9.99 6.18
C GLY A 392 1.26 -8.60 6.56
N ASN A 393 0.57 -7.92 5.63
CA ASN A 393 -0.02 -6.61 5.90
C ASN A 393 -1.14 -6.69 6.95
N THR A 394 -1.96 -7.75 6.92
CA THR A 394 -3.03 -7.98 7.91
C THR A 394 -2.45 -8.14 9.32
N TYR A 395 -1.42 -8.97 9.49
CA TYR A 395 -0.72 -9.13 10.77
C TYR A 395 -0.13 -7.82 11.29
N LEU A 396 0.51 -7.04 10.41
CA LEU A 396 1.13 -5.76 10.77
C LEU A 396 0.10 -4.72 11.27
N VAL A 397 -1.08 -4.66 10.64
CA VAL A 397 -2.17 -3.77 11.05
C VAL A 397 -2.73 -4.17 12.41
N GLU A 398 -3.02 -5.45 12.62
CA GLU A 398 -3.64 -5.94 13.85
C GLU A 398 -2.67 -5.95 15.04
N SER A 399 -1.37 -6.16 14.79
CA SER A 399 -0.35 -6.16 15.84
C SER A 399 -0.12 -4.78 16.46
N PHE A 400 -0.46 -3.71 15.74
CA PHE A 400 -0.19 -2.32 16.12
C PHE A 400 -1.37 -1.39 15.81
N LEU A 401 -2.55 -1.68 16.36
CA LEU A 401 -3.78 -0.92 16.09
C LEU A 401 -3.60 0.61 16.23
N SER A 402 -2.89 1.07 17.27
CA SER A 402 -2.63 2.49 17.54
C SER A 402 -1.68 3.17 16.55
N ARG A 403 -0.81 2.41 15.87
CA ARG A 403 0.17 2.91 14.87
C ARG A 403 0.00 2.23 13.51
N SER A 404 -1.17 1.68 13.23
CA SER A 404 -1.45 0.83 12.06
C SER A 404 -1.15 1.56 10.74
N ALA A 405 -1.57 2.82 10.62
CA ALA A 405 -1.25 3.66 9.47
C ALA A 405 0.27 3.78 9.24
N SER A 406 1.04 4.07 10.29
CA SER A 406 2.50 4.21 10.20
C SER A 406 3.20 2.91 9.82
N VAL A 407 2.78 1.77 10.39
CA VAL A 407 3.35 0.46 10.07
C VAL A 407 3.07 0.09 8.60
N VAL A 408 1.84 0.33 8.12
CA VAL A 408 1.48 0.08 6.72
C VAL A 408 2.29 0.96 5.76
N SER A 409 2.46 2.24 6.08
CA SER A 409 3.28 3.15 5.26
C SER A 409 4.75 2.74 5.21
N VAL A 410 5.32 2.28 6.32
CA VAL A 410 6.70 1.78 6.39
C VAL A 410 6.86 0.49 5.58
N ASN A 411 5.93 -0.46 5.72
CA ASN A 411 5.91 -1.69 4.92
C ASN A 411 5.83 -1.36 3.42
N ASN A 412 4.94 -0.44 3.03
CA ASN A 412 4.83 -0.01 1.64
C ASN A 412 6.10 0.69 1.14
N CYS A 413 6.71 1.56 1.95
CA CYS A 413 7.97 2.21 1.61
C CYS A 413 9.07 1.17 1.34
N LEU A 414 9.25 0.20 2.25
CA LEU A 414 10.25 -0.85 2.09
C LEU A 414 9.99 -1.71 0.85
N ARG A 415 8.74 -2.09 0.59
CA ARG A 415 8.35 -2.80 -0.63
C ARG A 415 8.76 -2.05 -1.89
N ASN A 416 8.50 -0.76 -1.96
CA ASN A 416 8.84 0.04 -3.13
C ASN A 416 10.35 0.29 -3.29
N ILE A 417 11.11 0.35 -2.18
CA ILE A 417 12.58 0.38 -2.22
C ILE A 417 13.14 -0.92 -2.83
N PHE A 418 12.62 -2.08 -2.41
CA PHE A 418 13.01 -3.36 -2.98
C PHE A 418 12.59 -3.47 -4.45
N ALA A 419 11.38 -3.04 -4.81
CA ALA A 419 10.93 -2.96 -6.19
C ALA A 419 11.85 -2.09 -7.06
N MET A 420 12.27 -0.93 -6.56
CA MET A 420 13.24 -0.07 -7.24
C MET A 420 14.57 -0.79 -7.43
N PHE A 421 15.14 -1.37 -6.36
CA PHE A 421 16.42 -2.07 -6.43
C PHE A 421 16.40 -3.19 -7.47
N PHE A 422 15.46 -4.13 -7.35
CA PHE A 422 15.35 -5.29 -8.23
C PHE A 422 14.99 -4.90 -9.68
N SER A 423 14.14 -3.90 -9.89
CA SER A 423 13.83 -3.42 -11.23
C SER A 423 15.02 -2.73 -11.90
N SER A 424 15.78 -1.90 -11.16
CA SER A 424 16.97 -1.23 -11.70
C SER A 424 18.09 -2.21 -12.07
N MET A 425 18.26 -3.28 -11.27
CA MET A 425 19.27 -4.31 -11.48
C MET A 425 18.79 -5.45 -12.39
N ALA A 426 17.54 -5.40 -12.87
CA ALA A 426 16.92 -6.50 -13.58
C ALA A 426 17.76 -6.97 -14.78
N VAL A 427 18.26 -6.04 -15.61
CA VAL A 427 19.03 -6.39 -16.82
C VAL A 427 20.35 -7.04 -16.45
N ILE A 428 21.02 -6.51 -15.43
CA ILE A 428 22.32 -6.99 -14.96
C ILE A 428 22.17 -8.42 -14.40
N ILE A 429 21.17 -8.64 -13.55
CA ILE A 429 20.85 -9.96 -12.97
C ILE A 429 20.54 -10.96 -14.08
N ARG A 430 19.65 -10.59 -15.01
CA ARG A 430 19.23 -11.45 -16.12
C ARG A 430 20.38 -11.79 -17.06
N ASN A 431 21.24 -10.83 -17.40
CA ASN A 431 22.38 -11.06 -18.29
C ASN A 431 23.47 -11.92 -17.64
N GLY A 432 23.68 -11.79 -16.31
CA GLY A 432 24.67 -12.58 -15.59
C GLY A 432 24.24 -14.02 -15.30
N LEU A 433 22.95 -14.25 -15.05
CA LEU A 433 22.43 -15.55 -14.59
C LEU A 433 21.58 -16.28 -15.64
N GLY A 434 21.05 -15.57 -16.63
CA GLY A 434 19.98 -16.06 -17.50
C GLY A 434 18.63 -16.16 -16.78
N ASP A 435 17.58 -16.41 -17.55
CA ASP A 435 16.20 -16.46 -17.02
C ASP A 435 16.02 -17.56 -15.95
N HIS A 436 16.53 -18.77 -16.20
CA HIS A 436 16.43 -19.93 -15.30
C HIS A 436 17.00 -19.67 -13.90
N TRP A 437 18.28 -19.28 -13.80
CA TRP A 437 18.90 -19.02 -12.50
C TRP A 437 18.34 -17.77 -11.82
N THR A 438 17.96 -16.73 -12.57
CA THR A 438 17.32 -15.53 -12.01
C THR A 438 16.09 -15.89 -11.17
N TYR A 439 15.16 -16.67 -11.73
CA TYR A 439 13.95 -17.05 -11.00
C TYR A 439 14.15 -18.21 -10.01
N THR A 440 15.20 -19.02 -10.19
CA THR A 440 15.60 -20.02 -9.17
C THR A 440 16.12 -19.33 -7.91
N ILE A 441 16.98 -18.31 -8.06
CA ILE A 441 17.44 -17.49 -6.94
C ILE A 441 16.27 -16.72 -6.33
N ALA A 442 15.33 -16.20 -7.13
CA ALA A 442 14.11 -15.59 -6.61
C ALA A 442 13.31 -16.55 -5.71
N ALA A 443 13.14 -17.80 -6.16
CA ALA A 443 12.43 -18.84 -5.41
C ALA A 443 13.13 -19.17 -4.07
N ILE A 444 14.45 -19.42 -4.11
CA ILE A 444 15.25 -19.72 -2.92
C ILE A 444 15.24 -18.54 -1.93
N THR A 445 15.43 -17.32 -2.44
CA THR A 445 15.46 -16.11 -1.61
C THR A 445 14.12 -15.88 -0.92
N CYS A 446 13.01 -16.02 -1.65
CA CYS A 446 11.68 -15.90 -1.05
C CYS A 446 11.45 -17.00 -0.01
N LEU A 447 11.81 -18.26 -0.31
CA LEU A 447 11.66 -19.37 0.63
C LEU A 447 12.41 -19.10 1.95
N VAL A 448 13.68 -18.70 1.85
CA VAL A 448 14.54 -18.41 3.02
C VAL A 448 13.99 -17.24 3.83
N LEU A 449 13.58 -16.15 3.16
CA LEU A 449 13.13 -14.94 3.85
C LEU A 449 11.72 -15.04 4.46
N TYR A 450 10.94 -16.08 4.12
CA TYR A 450 9.72 -16.40 4.85
C TYR A 450 9.93 -17.32 6.06
N LEU A 451 11.09 -17.97 6.23
CA LEU A 451 11.38 -18.78 7.42
C LEU A 451 11.32 -17.97 8.73
N PRO A 452 11.83 -16.73 8.82
CA PRO A 452 11.71 -15.91 10.02
C PRO A 452 10.27 -15.61 10.45
N THR A 453 9.27 -15.78 9.57
CA THR A 453 7.84 -15.70 9.94
C THR A 453 7.51 -16.68 11.07
N PHE A 454 8.16 -17.84 11.10
CA PHE A 454 8.02 -18.80 12.20
C PHE A 454 8.56 -18.26 13.53
N LEU A 455 9.68 -17.52 13.49
CA LEU A 455 10.23 -16.87 14.68
C LEU A 455 9.27 -15.81 15.20
N VAL A 456 8.67 -15.02 14.31
CA VAL A 456 7.63 -14.04 14.68
C VAL A 456 6.41 -14.73 15.28
N GLN A 457 5.97 -15.86 14.75
CA GLN A 457 4.86 -16.63 15.34
C GLN A 457 5.16 -17.13 16.76
N ARG A 458 6.40 -17.55 17.02
CA ARG A 458 6.79 -18.14 18.30
C ARG A 458 7.17 -17.10 19.36
N TYR A 459 7.82 -16.01 18.96
CA TYR A 459 8.42 -15.02 19.86
C TYR A 459 7.79 -13.63 19.76
N GLY A 460 6.92 -13.37 18.77
CA GLY A 460 6.32 -12.05 18.51
C GLY A 460 5.60 -11.46 19.71
N ALA A 461 4.83 -12.27 20.45
CA ALA A 461 4.15 -11.82 21.66
C ALA A 461 5.14 -11.32 22.74
N LYS A 462 6.29 -12.00 22.88
CA LYS A 462 7.34 -11.61 23.84
C LYS A 462 8.04 -10.33 23.41
N TRP A 463 8.38 -10.20 22.13
CA TRP A 463 9.05 -9.01 21.60
C TRP A 463 8.16 -7.76 21.71
N ARG A 464 6.85 -7.90 21.47
CA ARG A 464 5.90 -6.79 21.63
C ARG A 464 5.75 -6.34 23.08
N ALA A 465 5.76 -7.26 24.05
CA ALA A 465 5.67 -6.95 25.47
C ALA A 465 6.88 -6.16 26.00
N VAL A 466 8.07 -6.38 25.44
CA VAL A 466 9.30 -5.65 25.81
C VAL A 466 9.29 -4.22 25.25
N GLY A 467 8.70 -4.01 24.07
CA GLY A 467 8.66 -2.71 23.40
C GLY A 467 7.49 -1.78 23.77
N SER A 468 6.70 -2.15 24.81
CA SER A 468 5.63 -1.33 25.40
C SER A 468 6.00 -0.69 26.74
N LEU A 469 7.22 -0.93 27.24
CA LEU A 469 7.90 -0.16 28.27
C LEU A 469 8.75 0.93 27.60
#